data_AF-A0A8T3YLU3-F1
#
_entry.id   AF-A0A8T3YLU3-F1
#
_cell.length_a   1.000
_cell.length_b   1.000
_cell.length_c   1.000
_cell.angle_alpha   90.00
_cell.angle_beta   90.00
_cell.angle_gamma   90.00
#
_symmetry.space_group_name_H-M   'P 1'
#
loop_
_entity.id
_entity.type
_entity.pdbx_description
1 polymer ?
#
loop_
_entity_poly.entity_id
_entity_poly.type
_entity_poly.pdbx_seq_one_letter_code
_entity_poly.pdbx_strand_id
1 'polypeptide(L)'
;MKFHTISDLDENKLGSGPIRFYVNAVLDNIAKNLDTKDSDVILDFGCNHQFLKQKINPRAKYVGYDIYQEYSDIADINQITPTVVVASHVLEHLTIEELDSFLDYCVKKKIRLLAVALPLENILSKILRWATRIKFSNEILHKLDYLTVMKNINERFENVGVSTVFFMSVNSVWAPRMEKKTLKKTEVEKAEQRVKSP
;
A
#
# COMPACT_ATOMS: atom_id res chain seq x y z
N MET A 1 -10.04 -0.38 13.37
CA MET A 1 -9.22 -1.23 12.46
C MET A 1 -7.83 -0.64 12.47
N LYS A 2 -6.83 -1.35 13.00
CA LYS A 2 -5.43 -0.89 12.97
C LYS A 2 -4.80 -1.50 11.73
N PHE A 3 -4.21 -0.67 10.90
CA PHE A 3 -3.44 -1.12 9.74
C PHE A 3 -1.96 -0.90 10.05
N HIS A 4 -1.05 -1.50 9.28
CA HIS A 4 0.38 -1.19 9.33
C HIS A 4 0.78 -0.62 7.96
N THR A 5 1.12 0.68 7.90
CA THR A 5 1.54 1.41 6.70
C THR A 5 2.98 1.89 6.87
N ILE A 6 3.57 2.38 5.78
CA ILE A 6 4.99 2.78 5.68
C ILE A 6 5.29 4.05 6.50
N SER A 7 5.29 3.98 7.82
CA SER A 7 5.90 5.01 8.67
C SER A 7 7.40 4.91 8.81
N ASP A 8 7.96 3.75 8.46
CA ASP A 8 9.36 3.47 8.77
C ASP A 8 10.31 3.96 7.67
N LEU A 9 9.77 4.62 6.64
CA LEU A 9 10.56 5.50 5.79
C LEU A 9 10.76 6.82 6.53
N ASP A 10 11.70 6.79 7.47
CA ASP A 10 12.41 7.95 7.98
C ASP A 10 12.64 8.94 6.83
N GLU A 11 12.29 10.22 7.02
CA GLU A 11 12.54 11.29 6.03
C GLU A 11 14.01 11.30 5.58
N ASN A 12 14.92 10.76 6.40
CA ASN A 12 16.35 10.60 6.09
C ASN A 12 16.67 9.33 5.27
N LYS A 13 15.77 8.34 5.19
CA LYS A 13 15.89 7.09 4.41
C LYS A 13 15.13 7.08 3.09
N LEU A 14 14.26 8.06 2.83
CA LEU A 14 13.89 8.48 1.46
C LEU A 14 15.12 9.13 0.81
N GLY A 15 16.17 8.33 0.63
CA GLY A 15 17.51 8.77 0.28
C GLY A 15 17.49 9.76 -0.87
N SER A 16 18.28 10.82 -0.72
CA SER A 16 18.54 11.81 -1.76
C SER A 16 18.71 11.15 -3.14
N GLY A 17 17.81 11.44 -4.09
CA GLY A 17 17.91 10.99 -5.48
C GLY A 17 16.63 10.41 -6.12
N PRO A 18 16.76 9.52 -7.13
CA PRO A 18 15.71 9.14 -8.10
C PRO A 18 14.42 8.54 -7.54
N ILE A 19 14.44 7.96 -6.34
CA ILE A 19 13.25 7.34 -5.71
C ILE A 19 12.20 8.40 -5.38
N ARG A 20 12.61 9.57 -4.87
CA ARG A 20 11.69 10.68 -4.59
C ARG A 20 11.07 11.23 -5.88
N PHE A 21 11.85 11.32 -6.95
CA PHE A 21 11.34 11.73 -8.27
C PHE A 21 10.32 10.72 -8.79
N TYR A 22 10.62 9.42 -8.62
CA TYR A 22 9.74 8.33 -9.00
C TYR A 22 8.39 8.35 -8.26
N VAL A 23 8.41 8.43 -6.93
CA VAL A 23 7.18 8.53 -6.11
C VAL A 23 6.39 9.79 -6.48
N ASN A 24 7.06 10.94 -6.64
CA ASN A 24 6.40 12.16 -7.09
C ASN A 24 5.74 11.99 -8.45
N ALA A 25 6.38 11.31 -9.41
CA ALA A 25 5.80 11.06 -10.72
C ALA A 25 4.55 10.16 -10.65
N VAL A 26 4.53 9.17 -9.76
CA VAL A 26 3.34 8.36 -9.49
C VAL A 26 2.22 9.24 -8.92
N LEU A 27 2.51 10.06 -7.92
CA LEU A 27 1.53 10.96 -7.30
C LEU A 27 1.01 12.02 -8.29
N ASP A 28 1.88 12.57 -9.15
CA ASP A 28 1.49 13.49 -10.22
C ASP A 28 0.58 12.82 -11.24
N ASN A 29 0.87 11.56 -11.58
CA ASN A 29 0.03 10.77 -12.48
C ASN A 29 -1.35 10.51 -11.86
N ILE A 30 -1.39 10.15 -10.57
CA ILE A 30 -2.65 10.04 -9.82
C ILE A 30 -3.41 11.36 -9.88
N ALA A 31 -2.80 12.46 -9.43
CA ALA A 31 -3.47 13.76 -9.37
C ALA A 31 -4.00 14.23 -10.74
N LYS A 32 -3.28 13.92 -11.83
CA LYS A 32 -3.66 14.28 -13.19
C LYS A 32 -4.79 13.42 -13.77
N ASN A 33 -4.80 12.12 -13.49
CA ASN A 33 -5.71 11.16 -14.12
C ASN A 33 -6.80 10.64 -13.19
N LEU A 34 -6.85 11.12 -11.95
CA LEU A 34 -7.96 10.85 -11.04
C LEU A 34 -9.20 11.56 -11.60
N ASP A 35 -10.10 10.77 -12.20
CA ASP A 35 -11.42 11.23 -12.63
C ASP A 35 -12.19 11.68 -11.39
N THR A 36 -12.18 12.97 -11.07
CA THR A 36 -12.89 13.57 -9.94
C THR A 36 -13.99 14.51 -10.43
N LYS A 37 -15.08 14.56 -9.67
CA LYS A 37 -16.23 15.45 -9.85
C LYS A 37 -16.22 16.46 -8.71
N ASP A 38 -16.81 17.64 -8.91
CA ASP A 38 -16.89 18.67 -7.87
C ASP A 38 -17.62 18.20 -6.60
N SER A 39 -18.54 17.24 -6.73
CA SER A 39 -19.26 16.65 -5.61
C SER A 39 -18.48 15.57 -4.85
N ASP A 40 -17.31 15.18 -5.34
CA ASP A 40 -16.56 14.08 -4.74
C ASP A 40 -15.93 14.45 -3.39
N VAL A 41 -15.87 13.44 -2.53
CA VAL A 41 -15.07 13.44 -1.31
C VAL A 41 -14.00 12.38 -1.48
N ILE A 42 -12.75 12.82 -1.50
CA ILE A 42 -11.56 12.01 -1.72
C ILE A 42 -10.99 11.61 -0.36
N LEU A 43 -10.90 10.31 -0.10
CA LEU A 43 -10.11 9.75 0.99
C LEU A 43 -8.77 9.28 0.44
N ASP A 44 -7.67 9.82 0.95
CA ASP A 44 -6.34 9.26 0.73
C ASP A 44 -5.98 8.34 1.89
N PHE A 45 -5.99 7.03 1.61
CA PHE A 45 -5.79 5.98 2.59
C PHE A 45 -4.30 5.58 2.62
N GLY A 46 -3.68 5.69 3.79
CA GLY A 46 -2.22 5.63 3.95
C GLY A 46 -1.54 6.91 3.46
N CYS A 47 -2.11 8.08 3.81
CA CYS A 47 -1.70 9.35 3.22
C CYS A 47 -0.31 9.83 3.60
N ASN A 48 0.30 9.28 4.67
CA ASN A 48 1.61 9.70 5.18
C ASN A 48 1.67 11.25 5.32
N HIS A 49 2.75 11.92 4.94
CA HIS A 49 2.90 13.39 4.96
C HIS A 49 1.97 14.16 3.98
N GLN A 50 0.87 13.56 3.52
CA GLN A 50 -0.17 14.18 2.68
C GLN A 50 0.38 14.75 1.35
N PHE A 51 1.37 14.08 0.75
CA PHE A 51 1.98 14.55 -0.49
C PHE A 51 1.00 14.65 -1.65
N LEU A 52 0.00 13.77 -1.71
CA LEU A 52 -1.04 13.82 -2.74
C LEU A 52 -1.96 15.03 -2.57
N LYS A 53 -2.27 15.43 -1.33
CA LYS A 53 -3.07 16.63 -1.02
C LYS A 53 -2.50 17.89 -1.65
N GLN A 54 -1.18 18.00 -1.69
CA GLN A 54 -0.45 19.13 -2.27
C GLN A 54 -0.54 19.19 -3.80
N LYS A 55 -0.94 18.08 -4.45
CA LYS A 55 -0.98 17.91 -5.91
C LYS A 55 -2.41 17.91 -6.47
N ILE A 56 -3.40 17.58 -5.65
CA ILE A 56 -4.82 17.62 -6.03
C ILE A 56 -5.32 19.07 -6.02
N ASN A 57 -6.37 19.34 -6.81
CA ASN A 57 -7.05 20.64 -6.84
C ASN A 57 -7.45 21.07 -5.41
N PRO A 58 -7.02 22.26 -4.93
CA PRO A 58 -7.29 22.71 -3.56
C PRO A 58 -8.77 22.93 -3.26
N ARG A 59 -9.64 22.95 -4.28
CA ARG A 59 -11.11 23.02 -4.11
C ARG A 59 -11.76 21.66 -3.91
N ALA A 60 -11.04 20.55 -4.12
CA ALA A 60 -11.55 19.21 -3.88
C ALA A 60 -11.71 18.97 -2.37
N LYS A 61 -12.79 18.27 -1.98
CA LYS A 61 -12.94 17.81 -0.60
C LYS A 61 -12.02 16.61 -0.40
N TYR A 62 -10.85 16.85 0.18
CA TYR A 62 -9.83 15.84 0.40
C TYR A 62 -9.63 15.60 1.90
N VAL A 63 -9.50 14.34 2.29
CA VAL A 63 -9.22 13.92 3.67
C VAL A 63 -8.14 12.84 3.64
N GLY A 64 -7.03 13.09 4.32
CA GLY A 64 -5.97 12.11 4.55
C GLY A 64 -6.25 11.25 5.78
N TYR A 65 -6.07 9.94 5.67
CA TYR A 65 -6.02 9.03 6.81
C TYR A 65 -4.79 8.14 6.73
N ASP A 66 -4.07 8.07 7.84
CA ASP A 66 -2.99 7.15 8.13
C ASP A 66 -3.20 6.53 9.52
N ILE A 67 -2.47 5.46 9.82
CA ILE A 67 -2.51 4.81 11.13
C ILE A 67 -1.79 5.64 12.19
N TYR A 68 -0.88 6.50 11.73
CA TYR A 68 -0.17 7.48 12.52
C TYR A 68 -0.98 8.77 12.54
N GLN A 69 -1.52 9.09 13.71
CA GLN A 69 -2.48 10.18 13.87
C GLN A 69 -1.88 11.54 13.47
N GLU A 70 -0.57 11.72 13.63
CA GLU A 70 0.18 12.91 13.24
C GLU A 70 0.13 13.22 11.75
N TYR A 71 -0.18 12.23 10.91
CA TYR A 71 -0.31 12.34 9.46
C TYR A 71 -1.76 12.48 8.99
N SER A 72 -2.71 12.16 9.86
CA SER A 72 -4.13 12.07 9.52
C SER A 72 -4.89 13.37 9.74
N ASP A 73 -5.80 13.69 8.82
CA ASP A 73 -6.78 14.77 9.01
C ASP A 73 -7.93 14.34 9.94
N ILE A 74 -8.13 13.03 10.10
CA ILE A 74 -9.22 12.43 10.89
C ILE A 74 -8.70 11.29 11.77
N ALA A 75 -9.35 11.02 12.90
CA ALA A 75 -8.99 9.92 13.77
C ALA A 75 -9.66 8.58 13.41
N ASP A 76 -10.79 8.63 12.71
CA ASP A 76 -11.55 7.44 12.33
C ASP A 76 -12.16 7.60 10.93
N ILE A 77 -11.75 6.73 10.01
CA ILE A 77 -12.27 6.68 8.62
C ILE A 77 -13.78 6.50 8.56
N ASN A 78 -14.42 5.95 9.59
CA ASN A 78 -15.87 5.77 9.59
C ASN A 78 -16.66 7.08 9.65
N GLN A 79 -16.02 8.18 10.07
CA GLN A 79 -16.65 9.51 10.22
C GLN A 79 -16.92 10.19 8.87
N ILE A 80 -16.32 9.70 7.78
CA ILE A 80 -16.48 10.27 6.44
C ILE A 80 -17.24 9.31 5.53
N THR A 81 -17.83 9.87 4.47
CA THR A 81 -18.47 9.08 3.40
C THR A 81 -17.80 9.47 2.09
N PRO A 82 -16.63 8.87 1.78
CA PRO A 82 -15.91 9.19 0.56
C PRO A 82 -16.68 8.65 -0.65
N THR A 83 -16.58 9.35 -1.77
CA THR A 83 -17.01 8.84 -3.08
C THR A 83 -15.83 8.30 -3.87
N VAL A 84 -14.61 8.82 -3.60
CA VAL A 84 -13.36 8.40 -4.21
C VAL A 84 -12.39 7.99 -3.11
N VAL A 85 -11.74 6.85 -3.27
CA VAL A 85 -10.65 6.42 -2.39
C VAL A 85 -9.38 6.29 -3.20
N VAL A 86 -8.29 6.85 -2.71
CA VAL A 86 -6.94 6.65 -3.23
C VAL A 86 -6.17 5.80 -2.24
N ALA A 87 -5.50 4.76 -2.74
CA ALA A 87 -4.64 3.87 -1.98
C ALA A 87 -3.32 3.73 -2.73
N SER A 88 -2.37 4.63 -2.45
CA SER A 88 -1.07 4.67 -3.12
C SER A 88 -0.02 3.96 -2.29
N HIS A 89 0.53 2.85 -2.78
CA HIS A 89 1.59 2.10 -2.10
C HIS A 89 1.27 1.69 -0.67
N VAL A 90 0.03 1.28 -0.43
CA VAL A 90 -0.47 0.93 0.90
C VAL A 90 -1.04 -0.48 0.97
N LEU A 91 -1.72 -0.94 -0.09
CA LEU A 91 -2.45 -2.21 -0.07
C LEU A 91 -1.51 -3.41 -0.03
N GLU A 92 -0.30 -3.29 -0.58
CA GLU A 92 0.74 -4.32 -0.52
C GLU A 92 1.28 -4.58 0.89
N HIS A 93 1.07 -3.65 1.84
CA HIS A 93 1.53 -3.77 3.23
C HIS A 93 0.47 -4.35 4.18
N LEU A 94 -0.77 -4.51 3.70
CA LEU A 94 -1.86 -5.06 4.47
C LEU A 94 -1.76 -6.59 4.58
N THR A 95 -2.23 -7.18 5.67
CA THR A 95 -2.58 -8.61 5.67
C THR A 95 -3.80 -8.85 4.79
N ILE A 96 -4.10 -10.10 4.47
CA ILE A 96 -5.29 -10.42 3.67
C ILE A 96 -6.57 -9.99 4.39
N GLU A 97 -6.62 -10.15 5.72
CA GLU A 97 -7.78 -9.75 6.55
C GLU A 97 -7.94 -8.23 6.60
N GLU A 98 -6.83 -7.49 6.66
CA GLU A 98 -6.81 -6.02 6.61
C GLU A 98 -7.27 -5.52 5.22
N LEU A 99 -6.83 -6.17 4.14
CA LEU A 99 -7.29 -5.86 2.79
C LEU A 99 -8.78 -6.13 2.64
N ASP A 100 -9.26 -7.31 3.05
CA ASP A 100 -10.68 -7.68 2.97
C ASP A 100 -11.54 -6.67 3.72
N SER A 101 -11.15 -6.32 4.94
CA SER A 101 -11.91 -5.38 5.75
C SER A 101 -11.86 -3.94 5.17
N PHE A 102 -10.79 -3.55 4.47
CA PHE A 102 -10.71 -2.28 3.73
C PHE A 102 -11.64 -2.30 2.50
N LEU A 103 -11.66 -3.37 1.73
CA LEU A 103 -12.53 -3.50 0.57
C LEU A 103 -14.01 -3.53 1.00
N ASP A 104 -14.33 -4.18 2.12
CA ASP A 104 -15.66 -4.14 2.73
C ASP A 104 -16.07 -2.75 3.18
N TYR A 105 -15.13 -1.98 3.74
CA TYR A 105 -15.36 -0.57 4.03
C TYR A 105 -15.72 0.21 2.74
N CYS A 106 -14.97 0.00 1.65
CA CYS A 106 -15.23 0.64 0.37
C CYS A 106 -16.62 0.29 -0.20
N VAL A 107 -17.01 -0.99 -0.16
CA VAL A 107 -18.35 -1.43 -0.57
C VAL A 107 -19.43 -0.81 0.32
N LYS A 108 -19.26 -0.87 1.64
CA LYS A 108 -20.22 -0.34 2.61
C LYS A 108 -20.43 1.16 2.44
N LYS A 109 -19.36 1.92 2.16
CA LYS A 109 -19.42 3.36 1.89
C LYS A 109 -19.93 3.69 0.48
N LYS A 110 -20.14 2.68 -0.38
CA LYS A 110 -20.62 2.84 -1.76
C LYS A 110 -19.76 3.82 -2.55
N ILE A 111 -18.44 3.66 -2.43
CA ILE A 111 -17.51 4.49 -3.20
C ILE A 111 -17.76 4.26 -4.70
N ARG A 112 -17.56 5.28 -5.54
CA ARG A 112 -17.68 5.12 -7.00
C ARG A 112 -16.36 4.71 -7.64
N LEU A 113 -15.24 5.11 -7.04
CA LEU A 113 -13.90 4.97 -7.62
C LEU A 113 -12.89 4.59 -6.54
N LEU A 114 -12.17 3.51 -6.78
CA LEU A 114 -10.93 3.19 -6.09
C LEU A 114 -9.75 3.42 -7.04
N ALA A 115 -8.85 4.33 -6.67
CA ALA A 115 -7.59 4.57 -7.36
C ALA A 115 -6.47 3.89 -6.58
N VAL A 116 -5.78 2.94 -7.20
CA VAL A 116 -4.76 2.12 -6.55
C VAL A 116 -3.44 2.31 -7.24
N ALA A 117 -2.39 2.65 -6.51
CA ALA A 117 -1.02 2.50 -7.00
C ALA A 117 -0.38 1.29 -6.33
N LEU A 118 0.01 0.30 -7.14
CA LEU A 118 0.65 -0.91 -6.67
C LEU A 118 2.01 -1.08 -7.35
N PRO A 119 3.01 -1.57 -6.60
CA PRO A 119 4.26 -1.96 -7.16
C PRO A 119 4.05 -3.26 -7.93
N LEU A 120 4.22 -3.21 -9.25
CA LEU A 120 4.32 -4.40 -10.06
C LEU A 120 5.59 -5.12 -9.65
N GLU A 121 5.47 -6.37 -9.22
CA GLU A 121 6.61 -7.29 -9.18
C GLU A 121 7.18 -7.38 -10.60
N ASN A 122 8.09 -6.49 -10.95
CA ASN A 122 8.55 -6.46 -12.31
C ASN A 122 9.46 -7.67 -12.51
N ILE A 123 9.15 -8.45 -13.53
CA ILE A 123 10.09 -9.29 -14.28
C ILE A 123 11.44 -8.56 -14.44
N LEU A 124 11.44 -7.23 -14.59
CA LEU A 124 12.63 -6.36 -14.56
C LEU A 124 13.44 -6.46 -13.26
N SER A 125 12.82 -6.50 -12.08
CA SER A 125 13.51 -6.71 -10.80
C SER A 125 14.04 -8.14 -10.65
N LYS A 126 13.38 -9.14 -11.27
CA LYS A 126 13.89 -10.52 -11.38
C LYS A 126 15.11 -10.57 -12.32
N ILE A 127 15.06 -9.86 -13.45
CA ILE A 127 16.16 -9.70 -14.41
C ILE A 127 17.33 -8.89 -13.82
N LEU A 128 17.06 -7.77 -13.14
CA LEU A 128 18.07 -6.94 -12.47
C LEU A 128 18.74 -7.70 -11.32
N ARG A 129 17.99 -8.44 -10.49
CA ARG A 129 18.58 -9.32 -9.46
C ARG A 129 19.44 -10.41 -10.08
N TRP A 130 18.99 -11.01 -11.18
CA TRP A 130 19.77 -12.01 -11.93
C TRP A 130 21.06 -11.41 -12.52
N ALA A 131 20.98 -10.24 -13.14
CA ALA A 131 22.09 -9.58 -13.84
C ALA A 131 23.10 -8.90 -12.90
N THR A 132 22.65 -8.29 -11.81
CA THR A 132 23.49 -7.44 -10.94
C THR A 132 23.93 -8.12 -9.65
N ARG A 133 23.27 -9.21 -9.23
CA ARG A 133 23.46 -9.86 -7.92
C ARG A 133 23.32 -8.91 -6.71
N ILE A 134 22.78 -7.71 -6.90
CA ILE A 134 22.58 -6.72 -5.84
C ILE A 134 21.47 -7.22 -4.90
N LYS A 135 21.81 -7.38 -3.62
CA LYS A 135 20.84 -7.60 -2.54
C LYS A 135 20.31 -6.25 -2.10
N PHE A 136 19.12 -5.87 -2.56
CA PHE A 136 18.42 -4.73 -1.98
C PHE A 136 17.96 -5.11 -0.57
N SER A 137 18.14 -4.20 0.39
CA SER A 137 17.83 -4.42 1.81
C SER A 137 16.33 -4.63 2.02
N ASN A 138 15.99 -5.61 2.87
CA ASN A 138 14.66 -6.14 3.13
C ASN A 138 13.75 -5.23 3.99
N GLU A 139 13.96 -3.91 4.03
CA GLU A 139 13.31 -3.07 5.06
C GLU A 139 11.86 -2.71 4.75
N ILE A 140 11.40 -2.84 3.50
CA ILE A 140 9.98 -2.60 3.15
C ILE A 140 9.30 -3.95 2.91
N LEU A 141 8.70 -4.51 3.97
CA LEU A 141 8.02 -5.80 3.89
C LEU A 141 6.64 -5.64 3.25
N HIS A 142 6.54 -5.96 1.97
CA HIS A 142 5.23 -6.15 1.37
C HIS A 142 4.68 -7.52 1.77
N LYS A 143 3.45 -7.56 2.26
CA LYS A 143 2.76 -8.76 2.72
C LYS A 143 1.95 -9.45 1.62
N LEU A 144 1.43 -8.68 0.65
CA LEU A 144 0.56 -9.18 -0.42
C LEU A 144 1.09 -8.79 -1.79
N ASP A 145 1.30 -9.77 -2.67
CA ASP A 145 1.73 -9.50 -4.05
C ASP A 145 0.64 -8.81 -4.90
N TYR A 146 1.07 -8.18 -6.00
CA TYR A 146 0.20 -7.49 -6.94
C TYR A 146 -1.01 -8.33 -7.38
N LEU A 147 -0.78 -9.61 -7.76
CA LEU A 147 -1.85 -10.47 -8.27
C LEU A 147 -2.88 -10.77 -7.19
N THR A 148 -2.42 -10.94 -5.95
CA THR A 148 -3.30 -11.16 -4.79
C THR A 148 -4.16 -9.93 -4.53
N VAL A 149 -3.60 -8.72 -4.52
CA VAL A 149 -4.38 -7.50 -4.32
C VAL A 149 -5.40 -7.30 -5.45
N MET A 150 -4.96 -7.46 -6.71
CA MET A 150 -5.83 -7.34 -7.88
C MET A 150 -7.00 -8.33 -7.86
N LYS A 151 -6.72 -9.60 -7.52
CA LYS A 151 -7.74 -10.63 -7.42
C LYS A 151 -8.82 -10.26 -6.42
N ASN A 152 -8.42 -9.85 -5.21
CA ASN A 152 -9.37 -9.48 -4.15
C ASN A 152 -10.19 -8.24 -4.51
N ILE A 153 -9.57 -7.22 -5.12
CA ILE A 153 -10.31 -6.04 -5.62
C ILE A 153 -11.34 -6.46 -6.66
N ASN A 154 -10.95 -7.24 -7.66
CA ASN A 154 -11.85 -7.67 -8.73
C ASN A 154 -13.01 -8.49 -8.18
N GLU A 155 -12.74 -9.51 -7.36
CA GLU A 155 -13.77 -10.35 -6.75
C GLU A 155 -14.76 -9.54 -5.90
N ARG A 156 -14.27 -8.52 -5.18
CA ARG A 156 -15.16 -7.67 -4.37
C ARG A 156 -15.97 -6.69 -5.20
N PHE A 157 -15.42 -6.17 -6.30
CA PHE A 157 -15.98 -5.03 -7.03
C PHE A 157 -16.73 -5.37 -8.32
N GLU A 158 -16.56 -6.57 -8.87
CA GLU A 158 -17.12 -7.01 -10.17
C GLU A 158 -18.63 -6.73 -10.32
N ASN A 159 -19.40 -6.81 -9.23
CA ASN A 159 -20.87 -6.69 -9.26
C ASN A 159 -21.45 -5.55 -8.41
N VAL A 160 -20.62 -4.66 -7.86
CA VAL A 160 -21.06 -3.57 -6.96
C VAL A 160 -20.90 -2.18 -7.56
N GLY A 161 -20.49 -2.09 -8.83
CA GLY A 161 -20.43 -0.82 -9.57
C GLY A 161 -19.30 0.12 -9.13
N VAL A 162 -18.29 -0.40 -8.42
CA VAL A 162 -17.09 0.37 -8.06
C VAL A 162 -16.11 0.33 -9.23
N SER A 163 -15.80 1.49 -9.80
CA SER A 163 -14.75 1.61 -10.80
C SER A 163 -13.38 1.50 -10.13
N THR A 164 -12.44 0.81 -10.76
CA THR A 164 -11.06 0.75 -10.26
C THR A 164 -10.09 1.26 -11.32
N VAL A 165 -9.19 2.16 -10.92
CA VAL A 165 -8.10 2.68 -11.76
C VAL A 165 -6.77 2.28 -11.13
N PHE A 166 -5.90 1.69 -11.94
CA PHE A 166 -4.59 1.22 -11.50
C PHE A 166 -3.48 2.12 -12.03
N PHE A 167 -2.72 2.68 -11.11
CA PHE A 167 -1.48 3.40 -11.37
C PHE A 167 -0.33 2.42 -11.20
N MET A 168 0.10 1.85 -12.32
CA MET A 168 1.18 0.89 -12.33
C MET A 168 2.48 1.56 -11.90
N SER A 169 3.06 1.04 -10.82
CA SER A 169 4.30 1.51 -10.27
C SER A 169 5.41 0.44 -10.38
N VAL A 170 6.61 0.86 -10.75
CA VAL A 170 7.83 0.05 -10.81
C VAL A 170 8.62 0.33 -9.54
N ASN A 171 8.38 -0.43 -8.49
CA ASN A 171 9.30 -0.47 -7.34
C ASN A 171 10.10 -1.76 -7.32
N SER A 172 11.37 -1.63 -6.95
CA SER A 172 12.31 -2.72 -6.75
C SER A 172 12.17 -3.31 -5.34
N VAL A 173 11.83 -4.61 -5.32
CA VAL A 173 12.13 -5.61 -4.28
C VAL A 173 11.02 -5.94 -3.29
N TRP A 174 10.53 -7.17 -3.46
CA TRP A 174 9.70 -7.91 -2.52
C TRP A 174 10.58 -8.88 -1.75
N ALA A 175 10.33 -9.05 -0.45
CA ALA A 175 11.01 -10.05 0.37
C ALA A 175 10.80 -11.44 -0.24
N PRO A 176 11.83 -12.30 -0.33
CA PRO A 176 11.62 -13.69 -0.70
C PRO A 176 10.63 -14.30 0.30
N ARG A 177 9.55 -14.89 -0.23
CA ARG A 177 8.59 -15.70 0.54
C ARG A 177 9.43 -16.65 1.38
N MET A 178 9.53 -16.39 2.69
CA MET A 178 10.28 -17.24 3.60
C MET A 178 9.65 -18.61 3.50
N GLU A 179 10.32 -19.54 2.80
CA GLU A 179 9.91 -20.92 2.79
C GLU A 179 9.76 -21.34 4.26
N LYS A 180 8.61 -21.91 4.60
CA LYS A 180 8.26 -22.41 5.96
C LYS A 180 9.34 -23.31 6.60
N LYS A 181 10.38 -23.70 5.86
CA LYS A 181 11.56 -24.41 6.33
C LYS A 181 12.38 -23.63 7.36
N THR A 182 12.50 -22.30 7.25
CA THR A 182 13.35 -21.54 8.18
C THR A 182 12.71 -21.43 9.57
N LEU A 183 11.38 -21.21 9.62
CA LEU A 183 10.61 -21.18 10.88
C LEU A 183 10.67 -22.53 11.62
N LYS A 184 10.54 -23.65 10.91
CA LYS A 184 10.68 -24.98 11.52
C LYS A 184 12.08 -25.19 12.10
N LYS A 185 13.13 -24.70 11.44
CA LYS A 185 14.50 -24.88 11.92
C LYS A 185 14.77 -24.07 13.20
N THR A 186 14.26 -22.84 13.27
CA THR A 186 14.40 -21.99 14.46
C THR A 186 13.54 -22.48 15.63
N GLU A 187 12.38 -23.08 15.38
CA GLU A 187 11.57 -23.70 16.44
C GLU A 187 12.16 -25.01 16.95
N VAL A 188 12.74 -25.84 16.08
CA VAL A 188 13.43 -27.07 16.47
C VAL A 188 14.71 -26.76 17.25
N GLU A 189 15.52 -25.79 16.82
CA GLU A 189 16.73 -25.36 17.56
C GLU A 189 16.39 -24.75 18.92
N LYS A 190 15.29 -23.97 19.03
CA LYS A 190 14.81 -23.45 20.32
C LYS A 190 14.22 -24.54 21.23
N ALA A 191 13.58 -25.56 20.66
CA ALA A 191 13.10 -26.70 21.43
C ALA A 191 14.25 -27.57 21.95
N GLU A 192 15.28 -27.80 21.13
CA GLU A 192 16.48 -28.56 21.52
C GLU A 192 17.32 -27.85 22.60
N GLN A 193 17.35 -26.51 22.60
CA GLN A 193 18.01 -25.74 23.67
C GLN A 193 17.24 -25.77 25.00
N ARG A 194 15.91 -25.84 24.96
CA ARG A 194 15.07 -26.00 26.17
C ARG A 194 15.20 -27.37 26.83
N VAL A 195 15.50 -28.42 26.05
CA VAL A 195 15.69 -29.78 26.56
C VAL A 195 17.11 -29.99 27.15
N LYS A 196 18.08 -29.15 26.78
CA LYS A 196 19.48 -29.25 27.24
C LYS A 196 19.87 -28.29 28.37
N SER A 197 18.91 -27.53 28.91
CA SER A 197 19.16 -26.64 30.05
C SER A 197 18.65 -27.30 31.34
N PRO A 198 19.54 -27.72 32.28
CA PRO A 198 19.14 -28.13 33.62
C PRO A 198 18.64 -26.95 34.47
#